data_AF-A0ABD6FLW6-F1
#
_entry.id   AF-A0ABD6FLW6-F1
#
_cell.length_a   1.000
_cell.length_b   1.000
_cell.length_c   1.000
_cell.angle_alpha   90.00
_cell.angle_beta   90.00
_cell.angle_gamma   90.00
#
_symmetry.space_group_name_H-M   'P 1'
#
loop_
_entity.id
_entity.type
_entity.pdbx_description
1 polymer ?
#
loop_
_entity_poly.entity_id
_entity_poly.type
_entity_poly.pdbx_seq_one_letter_code
_entity_poly.pdbx_strand_id
1 'polypeptide(L)'
;LPWDAGVHRQLLTDLLGPRVAGGRPAKLAELAERIAAAFGEPVNPDHPPSVVRAFARAGIEVPSTRAAALVGVDHPAVEPLLKYKELARLHSAHGWTWLAEWVHDGRFRPHFVVGGVVSGRWASRGSGALQIPKTLRRCVRADPGWKLVVADAAQLEPRVLAAISGDQRLAAVSTAEDLYTGLAAEAFGGDRARAKVAMLSAMYGGTAGEAGALLAVLRQRFPVAVGYVEQAALTGERGELVRSRLGRTSPPPPEAWRSLTGSADDSQQAAARRAAKDWGRFTRNFVVQASAADWTAVLLALVRSKLRDRAPEAQLVFFQHDEVIVHCPAAVAALVCDVLEECAAEAGRLVFGERCPVCFPLIGEVVDSYADAT
;
A
#
# COMPACT_ATOMS: atom_id res chain seq x y z
N LEU A 1 14.21 13.44 1.08
CA LEU A 1 14.87 12.18 1.51
C LEU A 1 16.32 12.12 0.99
N PRO A 2 17.33 11.89 1.85
CA PRO A 2 18.70 11.61 1.39
C PRO A 2 18.76 10.48 0.37
N TRP A 3 19.47 10.69 -0.74
CA TRP A 3 19.54 9.72 -1.84
C TRP A 3 20.90 9.71 -2.52
N ASP A 4 21.51 8.54 -2.60
CA ASP A 4 22.75 8.28 -3.34
C ASP A 4 22.44 7.90 -4.80
N ALA A 5 22.63 8.88 -5.70
CA ALA A 5 22.44 8.69 -7.12
C ALA A 5 23.51 7.79 -7.77
N GLY A 6 24.71 7.71 -7.17
CA GLY A 6 25.78 6.83 -7.63
C GLY A 6 25.42 5.36 -7.42
N VAL A 7 24.98 5.01 -6.21
CA VAL A 7 24.48 3.67 -5.88
C VAL A 7 23.29 3.31 -6.76
N HIS A 8 22.36 4.24 -7.02
CA HIS A 8 21.23 3.97 -7.91
C HIS A 8 21.69 3.70 -9.34
N ARG A 9 22.58 4.52 -9.93
CA ARG A 9 23.11 4.27 -11.28
C ARG A 9 23.85 2.94 -11.39
N GLN A 10 24.62 2.59 -10.37
CA GLN A 10 25.32 1.30 -10.32
C GLN A 10 24.31 0.15 -10.31
N LEU A 11 23.30 0.21 -9.44
CA LEU A 11 22.26 -0.81 -9.37
C LEU A 11 21.51 -0.98 -10.70
N LEU A 12 21.14 0.12 -11.35
CA LEU A 12 20.49 0.05 -12.66
C LEU A 12 21.41 -0.62 -13.70
N THR A 13 22.69 -0.30 -13.69
CA THR A 13 23.68 -0.92 -14.59
C THR A 13 23.84 -2.41 -14.29
N ASP A 14 23.90 -2.80 -13.02
CA ASP A 14 24.03 -4.19 -12.60
C ASP A 14 22.78 -5.02 -12.97
N LEU A 15 21.58 -4.45 -12.80
CA LEU A 15 20.32 -5.16 -13.02
C LEU A 15 19.83 -5.14 -14.46
N LEU A 16 20.05 -4.03 -15.19
CA LEU A 16 19.54 -3.82 -16.55
C LEU A 16 20.64 -3.91 -17.63
N GLY A 17 21.91 -3.90 -17.23
CA GLY A 17 23.04 -3.77 -18.13
C GLY A 17 23.34 -2.31 -18.49
N PRO A 18 24.33 -2.07 -19.38
CA PRO A 18 24.68 -0.72 -19.81
C PRO A 18 23.48 -0.01 -20.44
N ARG A 19 23.39 1.30 -20.17
CA ARG A 19 22.35 2.17 -20.74
C ARG A 19 22.60 2.34 -22.23
N VAL A 20 21.57 2.08 -23.03
CA VAL A 20 21.57 2.30 -24.49
C VAL A 20 20.71 3.53 -24.80
N ALA A 21 21.23 4.47 -25.59
CA ALA A 21 20.47 5.66 -25.97
C ALA A 21 19.29 5.28 -26.88
N GLY A 22 18.07 5.69 -26.50
CA GLY A 22 16.86 5.47 -27.31
C GLY A 22 16.37 4.02 -27.43
N GLY A 23 16.97 3.08 -26.70
CA GLY A 23 16.67 1.65 -26.80
C GLY A 23 16.47 0.95 -25.46
N ARG A 24 16.15 -0.34 -25.51
CA ARG A 24 16.08 -1.20 -24.32
C ARG A 24 17.49 -1.41 -23.75
N PRO A 25 17.68 -1.39 -22.42
CA PRO A 25 18.90 -1.84 -21.77
C PRO A 25 19.31 -3.26 -22.20
N ALA A 26 20.61 -3.55 -22.20
CA ALA A 26 21.16 -4.79 -22.77
C ALA A 26 20.50 -6.06 -22.22
N LYS A 27 20.27 -6.17 -20.91
CA LYS A 27 19.64 -7.36 -20.32
C LYS A 27 18.17 -7.51 -20.70
N LEU A 28 17.47 -6.40 -20.91
CA LEU A 28 16.09 -6.44 -21.41
C LEU A 28 16.05 -6.86 -22.88
N ALA A 29 17.03 -6.43 -23.69
CA ALA A 29 17.14 -6.87 -25.08
C ALA A 29 17.42 -8.38 -25.15
N GLU A 30 18.37 -8.89 -24.38
CA GLU A 30 18.69 -10.33 -24.29
C GLU A 30 17.47 -11.16 -23.87
N LEU A 31 16.74 -10.72 -22.83
CA LEU A 31 15.53 -11.41 -22.40
C LEU A 31 14.44 -11.38 -23.47
N ALA A 32 14.28 -10.28 -24.21
CA ALA A 32 13.33 -10.21 -25.32
C ALA A 32 13.70 -11.19 -26.45
N GLU A 33 14.98 -11.35 -26.77
CA GLU A 33 15.48 -12.33 -27.73
C GLU A 33 15.22 -13.77 -27.26
N ARG A 34 15.48 -14.07 -25.98
CA ARG A 34 15.18 -15.39 -25.38
C ARG A 34 13.69 -15.70 -25.43
N ILE A 35 12.82 -14.72 -25.19
CA ILE A 35 11.36 -14.88 -25.30
C ILE A 35 10.97 -15.19 -26.74
N ALA A 36 11.49 -14.42 -27.71
CA ALA A 36 11.20 -14.66 -29.12
C ALA A 36 11.69 -16.03 -29.59
N ALA A 37 12.91 -16.43 -29.20
CA ALA A 37 13.47 -17.74 -29.52
C ALA A 37 12.63 -18.89 -28.92
N ALA A 38 12.14 -18.73 -27.69
CA ALA A 38 11.30 -19.72 -27.04
C ALA A 38 9.93 -19.91 -27.71
N PHE A 39 9.40 -18.90 -28.40
CA PHE A 39 8.19 -19.01 -29.22
C PHE A 39 8.47 -19.35 -30.69
N GLY A 40 9.73 -19.29 -31.14
CA GLY A 40 10.12 -19.46 -32.54
C GLY A 40 9.70 -18.31 -33.46
N GLU A 41 9.20 -17.19 -32.91
CA GLU A 41 8.74 -16.03 -33.67
C GLU A 41 8.97 -14.72 -32.90
N PRO A 42 9.00 -13.55 -33.59
CA PRO A 42 9.07 -12.27 -32.92
C PRO A 42 7.85 -12.02 -32.01
N VAL A 43 8.09 -11.86 -30.72
CA VAL A 43 7.06 -11.50 -29.72
C VAL A 43 7.46 -10.21 -29.03
N ASN A 44 6.53 -9.25 -28.93
CA ASN A 44 6.77 -8.02 -28.16
C ASN A 44 6.39 -8.25 -26.67
N PRO A 45 7.36 -8.38 -25.75
CA PRO A 45 7.07 -8.62 -24.33
C PRO A 45 6.47 -7.40 -23.61
N ASP A 46 6.61 -6.19 -24.17
CA ASP A 46 6.02 -4.96 -23.62
C ASP A 46 4.50 -4.86 -23.91
N HIS A 47 3.98 -5.71 -24.80
CA HIS A 47 2.57 -5.71 -25.21
C HIS A 47 1.89 -7.01 -24.75
N PRO A 48 1.21 -7.03 -23.58
CA PRO A 48 0.64 -8.25 -23.01
C PRO A 48 -0.27 -9.06 -23.96
N PRO A 49 -1.13 -8.45 -24.80
CA PRO A 49 -1.92 -9.21 -25.77
C PRO A 49 -1.07 -9.94 -26.82
N SER A 50 0.12 -9.42 -27.15
CA SER A 50 1.06 -10.12 -28.06
C SER A 50 1.52 -11.44 -27.46
N VAL A 51 1.86 -11.43 -26.17
CA VAL A 51 2.36 -12.59 -25.46
C VAL A 51 1.26 -13.62 -25.24
N VAL A 52 0.04 -13.19 -24.89
CA VAL A 52 -1.12 -14.09 -24.75
C VAL A 52 -1.40 -14.82 -26.07
N ARG A 53 -1.34 -14.10 -27.20
CA ARG A 53 -1.49 -14.74 -28.52
C ARG A 53 -0.37 -15.72 -28.85
N ALA A 54 0.87 -15.43 -28.45
CA ALA A 54 2.00 -16.33 -28.66
C ALA A 54 1.81 -17.66 -27.89
N PHE A 55 1.38 -17.59 -26.63
CA PHE A 55 1.01 -18.78 -25.86
C PHE A 55 -0.15 -19.57 -26.51
N ALA A 56 -1.20 -18.87 -26.96
CA ALA A 56 -2.33 -19.53 -27.63
C ALA A 56 -1.90 -20.29 -28.90
N ARG A 57 -0.98 -19.72 -29.70
CA ARG A 57 -0.40 -20.40 -30.87
C ARG A 57 0.45 -21.62 -30.50
N ALA A 58 1.12 -21.56 -29.35
CA ALA A 58 1.84 -22.70 -28.78
C ALA A 58 0.90 -23.73 -28.12
N GLY A 59 -0.43 -23.58 -28.24
CA GLY A 59 -1.42 -24.50 -27.69
C GLY A 59 -1.69 -24.33 -26.19
N ILE A 60 -1.26 -23.21 -25.60
CA ILE A 60 -1.39 -22.94 -24.16
C ILE A 60 -2.31 -21.73 -23.97
N GLU A 61 -3.47 -21.94 -23.33
CA GLU A 61 -4.36 -20.84 -22.99
C GLU A 61 -3.96 -20.20 -21.66
N VAL A 62 -3.65 -18.90 -21.70
CA VAL A 62 -3.38 -18.10 -20.50
C VAL A 62 -4.30 -16.87 -20.46
N PRO A 63 -4.96 -16.58 -19.32
CA PRO A 63 -5.90 -15.47 -19.23
C PRO A 63 -5.19 -14.11 -19.15
N SER A 64 -3.90 -14.09 -18.78
CA SER A 64 -3.08 -12.87 -18.77
C SER A 64 -1.59 -13.22 -18.68
N THR A 65 -0.72 -12.21 -18.82
CA THR A 65 0.71 -12.36 -18.59
C THR A 65 1.12 -12.15 -17.13
N ARG A 66 0.18 -11.98 -16.19
CA ARG A 66 0.51 -11.78 -14.76
C ARG A 66 1.14 -13.04 -14.19
N ALA A 67 2.08 -12.88 -13.24
CA ALA A 67 2.79 -14.01 -12.65
C ALA A 67 1.83 -15.12 -12.18
N ALA A 68 0.77 -14.77 -11.45
CA ALA A 68 -0.25 -15.74 -10.99
C ALA A 68 -0.94 -16.53 -12.11
N ALA A 69 -1.11 -15.94 -13.29
CA ALA A 69 -1.71 -16.61 -14.46
C ALA A 69 -0.71 -17.50 -15.22
N LEU A 70 0.59 -17.35 -14.92
CA LEU A 70 1.67 -18.13 -15.52
C LEU A 70 2.20 -19.21 -14.56
N VAL A 71 1.67 -19.29 -13.34
CA VAL A 71 2.02 -20.35 -12.39
C VAL A 71 1.58 -21.69 -12.96
N GLY A 72 2.50 -22.66 -12.98
CA GLY A 72 2.24 -24.02 -13.49
C GLY A 72 2.22 -24.14 -15.02
N VAL A 73 2.47 -23.05 -15.76
CA VAL A 73 2.62 -23.09 -17.22
C VAL A 73 4.01 -23.64 -17.56
N ASP A 74 4.03 -24.81 -18.20
CA ASP A 74 5.27 -25.44 -18.67
C ASP A 74 5.62 -24.95 -20.08
N HIS A 75 6.41 -23.89 -20.16
CA HIS A 75 6.90 -23.35 -21.44
C HIS A 75 8.21 -22.57 -21.23
N PRO A 76 9.23 -22.74 -22.11
CA PRO A 76 10.55 -22.12 -21.94
C PRO A 76 10.54 -20.59 -21.91
N ALA A 77 9.50 -19.95 -22.44
CA ALA A 77 9.35 -18.49 -22.40
C ALA A 77 8.91 -17.94 -21.03
N VAL A 78 8.39 -18.76 -20.11
CA VAL A 78 7.77 -18.27 -18.85
C VAL A 78 8.80 -17.59 -17.95
N GLU A 79 9.92 -18.27 -17.65
CA GLU A 79 10.96 -17.72 -16.78
C GLU A 79 11.57 -16.42 -17.35
N PRO A 80 12.02 -16.36 -18.63
CA PRO A 80 12.49 -15.12 -19.25
C PRO A 80 11.44 -14.00 -19.24
N LEU A 81 10.17 -14.31 -19.49
CA LEU A 81 9.09 -13.33 -19.49
C LEU A 81 8.85 -12.73 -18.10
N LEU A 82 8.84 -13.55 -17.05
CA LEU A 82 8.69 -13.06 -15.67
C LEU A 82 9.86 -12.15 -15.31
N LYS A 83 11.09 -12.55 -15.65
CA LYS A 83 12.28 -11.73 -15.40
C LYS A 83 12.26 -10.42 -16.20
N TYR A 84 11.86 -10.49 -17.48
CA TYR A 84 11.70 -9.31 -18.32
C TYR A 84 10.72 -8.32 -17.69
N LYS A 85 9.55 -8.79 -17.26
CA LYS A 85 8.52 -7.93 -16.66
C LYS A 85 8.97 -7.27 -15.37
N GLU A 86 9.72 -7.97 -14.53
CA GLU A 86 10.33 -7.41 -13.31
C GLU A 86 11.29 -6.26 -13.66
N LEU A 87 12.24 -6.51 -14.56
CA LEU A 87 13.25 -5.55 -14.96
C LEU A 87 12.67 -4.37 -15.77
N ALA A 88 11.68 -4.63 -16.63
CA ALA A 88 11.00 -3.61 -17.41
C ALA A 88 10.22 -2.66 -16.51
N ARG A 89 9.60 -3.18 -15.44
CA ARG A 89 8.96 -2.34 -14.41
C ARG A 89 9.98 -1.49 -13.65
N LEU A 90 11.13 -2.05 -13.26
CA LEU A 90 12.20 -1.28 -12.63
C LEU A 90 12.68 -0.15 -13.56
N HIS A 91 12.93 -0.48 -14.83
CA HIS A 91 13.39 0.47 -15.83
C HIS A 91 12.39 1.61 -16.08
N SER A 92 11.09 1.28 -16.19
CA SER A 92 10.06 2.29 -16.47
C SER A 92 9.70 3.13 -15.24
N ALA A 93 9.56 2.51 -14.07
CA ALA A 93 9.09 3.19 -12.87
C ALA A 93 10.21 3.88 -12.09
N HIS A 94 11.44 3.37 -12.14
CA HIS A 94 12.57 3.88 -11.35
C HIS A 94 13.92 3.87 -12.11
N GLY A 95 13.89 3.85 -13.44
CA GLY A 95 15.13 3.86 -14.23
C GLY A 95 15.83 5.22 -14.25
N TRP A 96 16.74 5.39 -15.22
CA TRP A 96 17.55 6.61 -15.33
C TRP A 96 16.73 7.89 -15.51
N THR A 97 15.59 7.83 -16.23
CA THR A 97 14.69 8.98 -16.39
C THR A 97 14.08 9.41 -15.06
N TRP A 98 13.58 8.44 -14.28
CA TRP A 98 13.06 8.70 -12.94
C TRP A 98 14.14 9.30 -12.03
N LEU A 99 15.35 8.73 -12.07
CA LEU A 99 16.47 9.23 -11.27
C LEU A 99 16.79 10.69 -11.61
N ALA A 100 16.82 11.04 -12.90
CA ALA A 100 17.09 12.41 -13.34
C ALA A 100 15.95 13.39 -13.02
N GLU A 101 14.71 12.94 -13.02
CA GLU A 101 13.53 13.76 -12.72
C GLU A 101 13.40 14.07 -11.22
N TRP A 102 13.62 13.07 -10.37
CA TRP A 102 13.22 13.14 -8.96
C TRP A 102 14.36 13.29 -7.96
N VAL A 103 15.61 13.07 -8.39
CA VAL A 103 16.78 13.16 -7.51
C VAL A 103 17.68 14.30 -7.95
N HIS A 104 17.87 15.26 -7.05
CA HIS A 104 18.74 16.39 -7.26
C HIS A 104 19.40 16.82 -5.94
N ASP A 105 20.65 17.26 -6.03
CA ASP A 105 21.47 17.69 -4.89
C ASP A 105 21.58 16.63 -3.78
N GLY A 106 21.75 15.35 -4.16
CA GLY A 106 21.85 14.24 -3.22
C GLY A 106 20.55 13.95 -2.45
N ARG A 107 19.41 14.41 -2.96
CA ARG A 107 18.09 14.24 -2.33
C ARG A 107 17.06 13.75 -3.35
N PHE A 108 16.28 12.74 -2.95
CA PHE A 108 15.00 12.44 -3.57
C PHE A 108 13.94 13.44 -3.08
N ARG A 109 13.28 14.10 -4.04
CA ARG A 109 12.38 15.24 -3.80
C ARG A 109 11.04 15.03 -4.51
N PRO A 110 10.19 14.13 -3.98
CA PRO A 110 8.88 13.89 -4.55
C PRO A 110 7.95 15.09 -4.35
N HIS A 111 6.99 15.25 -5.26
CA HIS A 111 5.91 16.22 -5.11
C HIS A 111 4.67 15.55 -4.54
N PHE A 112 4.34 15.84 -3.28
CA PHE A 112 3.12 15.38 -2.62
C PHE A 112 1.88 16.16 -3.07
N VAL A 113 0.77 15.47 -3.22
CA VAL A 113 -0.57 16.03 -3.44
C VAL A 113 -1.41 15.66 -2.21
N VAL A 114 -1.44 16.59 -1.26
CA VAL A 114 -2.19 16.42 0.00
C VAL A 114 -3.67 16.25 -0.32
N GLY A 115 -4.29 15.19 0.21
CA GLY A 115 -5.69 14.89 -0.06
C GLY A 115 -6.01 14.58 -1.53
N GLY A 116 -5.01 14.17 -2.33
CA GLY A 116 -5.19 13.86 -3.75
C GLY A 116 -6.08 12.65 -4.04
N VAL A 117 -6.38 11.84 -3.03
CA VAL A 117 -7.34 10.73 -3.11
C VAL A 117 -8.60 11.08 -2.32
N VAL A 118 -9.76 10.57 -2.76
CA VAL A 118 -11.07 10.84 -2.11
C VAL A 118 -11.11 10.50 -0.63
N SER A 119 -10.37 9.47 -0.19
CA SER A 119 -10.23 9.12 1.22
C SER A 119 -9.38 10.10 2.04
N GLY A 120 -8.73 11.09 1.41
CA GLY A 120 -7.84 12.03 2.08
C GLY A 120 -6.38 11.61 2.12
N ARG A 121 -6.06 10.40 1.62
CA ARG A 121 -4.68 9.97 1.44
C ARG A 121 -3.92 10.94 0.53
N TRP A 122 -2.65 11.11 0.85
CA TRP A 122 -1.75 11.90 0.04
C TRP A 122 -1.34 11.08 -1.18
N ALA A 123 -1.31 11.72 -2.34
CA ALA A 123 -0.81 11.13 -3.58
C ALA A 123 0.53 11.79 -3.95
N SER A 124 1.14 11.35 -5.04
CA SER A 124 2.25 12.06 -5.67
C SER A 124 1.96 12.39 -7.13
N ARG A 125 2.60 13.46 -7.62
CA ARG A 125 2.77 13.64 -9.07
C ARG A 125 3.90 12.73 -9.55
N GLY A 126 3.73 12.13 -10.73
CA GLY A 126 4.61 11.04 -11.20
C GLY A 126 4.20 9.70 -10.55
N SER A 127 3.41 8.91 -11.28
CA SER A 127 2.95 7.59 -10.84
C SER A 127 4.12 6.73 -10.35
N GLY A 128 4.11 6.33 -9.07
CA GLY A 128 5.09 5.41 -8.50
C GLY A 128 6.30 6.08 -7.84
N ALA A 129 6.47 7.40 -7.91
CA ALA A 129 7.64 8.08 -7.34
C ALA A 129 7.80 7.81 -5.83
N LEU A 130 6.70 7.76 -5.08
CA LEU A 130 6.75 7.49 -3.64
C LEU A 130 6.99 6.02 -3.30
N GLN A 131 6.65 5.06 -4.18
CA GLN A 131 6.81 3.66 -3.82
C GLN A 131 8.26 3.22 -4.08
N ILE A 132 9.13 3.40 -3.09
CA ILE A 132 10.54 2.98 -3.17
C ILE A 132 10.60 1.45 -3.04
N PRO A 133 10.94 0.70 -4.09
CA PRO A 133 11.05 -0.76 -4.01
C PRO A 133 12.19 -1.16 -3.06
N LYS A 134 12.08 -2.35 -2.43
CA LYS A 134 13.10 -2.89 -1.53
C LYS A 134 14.52 -2.84 -2.14
N THR A 135 14.65 -3.14 -3.44
CA THR A 135 15.93 -3.08 -4.16
C THR A 135 16.55 -1.68 -4.22
N LEU A 136 15.74 -0.62 -4.18
CA LEU A 136 16.19 0.77 -4.21
C LEU A 136 16.37 1.38 -2.82
N ARG A 137 15.85 0.76 -1.75
CA ARG A 137 16.01 1.28 -0.38
C ARG A 137 17.47 1.51 0.00
N ARG A 138 18.42 0.74 -0.57
CA ARG A 138 19.87 0.91 -0.36
C ARG A 138 20.46 2.22 -0.91
N CYS A 139 19.71 2.90 -1.78
CA CYS A 139 20.07 4.22 -2.30
C CYS A 139 19.70 5.32 -1.30
N VAL A 140 18.79 5.05 -0.36
CA VAL A 140 18.43 5.99 0.70
C VAL A 140 19.41 5.79 1.84
N ARG A 141 20.26 6.80 2.08
CA ARG A 141 21.38 6.76 3.03
C ARG A 141 21.47 8.04 3.82
N ALA A 142 21.61 7.94 5.14
CA ALA A 142 21.86 9.10 5.97
C ALA A 142 23.17 9.80 5.59
N ASP A 143 23.22 11.12 5.76
CA ASP A 143 24.46 11.88 5.66
C ASP A 143 25.47 11.44 6.76
N PRO A 144 26.78 11.67 6.58
CA PRO A 144 27.78 11.35 7.60
C PRO A 144 27.49 12.01 8.95
N GLY A 145 27.50 11.22 10.03
CA GLY A 145 27.15 11.68 11.39
C GLY A 145 25.64 11.77 11.67
N TRP A 146 24.80 11.42 10.70
CA TRP A 146 23.35 11.40 10.81
C TRP A 146 22.80 9.97 10.74
N LYS A 147 21.53 9.81 11.10
CA LYS A 147 20.77 8.57 11.02
C LYS A 147 19.42 8.80 10.38
N LEU A 148 18.84 7.75 9.81
CA LEU A 148 17.44 7.69 9.47
C LEU A 148 16.72 7.01 10.64
N VAL A 149 15.62 7.60 11.12
CA VAL A 149 14.64 6.94 11.98
C VAL A 149 13.44 6.62 11.11
N VAL A 150 13.26 5.34 10.82
CA VAL A 150 12.18 4.81 9.99
C VAL A 150 11.12 4.24 10.91
N ALA A 151 9.88 4.69 10.81
CA ALA A 151 8.79 4.18 11.61
C ALA A 151 7.56 3.91 10.75
N ASP A 152 7.00 2.71 10.88
CA ASP A 152 5.77 2.29 10.22
C ASP A 152 4.67 2.07 11.25
N ALA A 153 3.49 2.64 11.01
CA ALA A 153 2.34 2.41 11.88
C ALA A 153 1.76 1.00 11.62
N ALA A 154 2.32 0.02 12.32
CA ALA A 154 2.03 -1.38 12.13
C ALA A 154 0.52 -1.69 12.19
N GLN A 155 -0.03 -2.20 11.08
CA GLN A 155 -1.43 -2.57 10.94
C GLN A 155 -2.41 -1.41 11.24
N LEU A 156 -2.12 -0.20 10.74
CA LEU A 156 -2.91 0.99 10.98
C LEU A 156 -4.41 0.79 10.67
N GLU A 157 -4.78 0.29 9.49
CA GLU A 157 -6.18 0.16 9.09
C GLU A 157 -7.02 -0.76 10.03
N PRO A 158 -6.56 -1.97 10.39
CA PRO A 158 -7.23 -2.78 11.42
C PRO A 158 -7.39 -2.08 12.77
N ARG A 159 -6.37 -1.34 13.23
CA ARG A 159 -6.42 -0.58 14.49
C ARG A 159 -7.42 0.56 14.40
N VAL A 160 -7.47 1.26 13.26
CA VAL A 160 -8.48 2.28 12.98
C VAL A 160 -9.88 1.68 12.99
N LEU A 161 -10.09 0.50 12.40
CA LEU A 161 -11.38 -0.21 12.50
C LEU A 161 -11.76 -0.51 13.95
N ALA A 162 -10.81 -1.00 14.76
CA ALA A 162 -11.04 -1.23 16.19
C ALA A 162 -11.50 0.06 16.89
N ALA A 163 -10.87 1.19 16.57
CA ALA A 163 -11.15 2.48 17.20
C ALA A 163 -12.49 3.10 16.75
N ILE A 164 -12.82 3.06 15.45
CA ILE A 164 -14.05 3.68 14.94
C ILE A 164 -15.30 2.83 15.16
N SER A 165 -15.15 1.51 15.27
CA SER A 165 -16.29 0.62 15.51
C SER A 165 -16.72 0.59 16.98
N GLY A 166 -15.81 0.87 17.92
CA GLY A 166 -16.07 0.75 19.35
C GLY A 166 -16.17 -0.69 19.86
N ASP A 167 -15.75 -1.68 19.06
CA ASP A 167 -15.72 -3.08 19.45
C ASP A 167 -14.65 -3.32 20.53
N GLN A 168 -15.09 -3.49 21.77
CA GLN A 168 -14.21 -3.63 22.93
C GLN A 168 -13.30 -4.88 22.86
N ARG A 169 -13.77 -5.96 22.21
CA ARG A 169 -12.96 -7.17 22.06
C ARG A 169 -11.86 -6.95 21.03
N LEU A 170 -12.18 -6.33 19.90
CA LEU A 170 -11.18 -6.02 18.89
C LEU A 170 -10.18 -4.98 19.42
N ALA A 171 -10.65 -4.01 20.20
CA ALA A 171 -9.78 -3.06 20.88
C ALA A 171 -8.80 -3.73 21.85
N ALA A 172 -9.27 -4.68 22.69
CA ALA A 172 -8.41 -5.41 23.60
C ALA A 172 -7.29 -6.17 22.87
N VAL A 173 -7.62 -6.81 21.74
CA VAL A 173 -6.64 -7.48 20.87
C VAL A 173 -5.66 -6.49 20.23
N SER A 174 -6.11 -5.26 19.97
CA SER A 174 -5.29 -4.20 19.40
C SER A 174 -4.31 -3.57 20.40
N THR A 175 -4.25 -4.02 21.66
CA THR A 175 -3.20 -3.60 22.61
C THR A 175 -1.88 -4.36 22.40
N ALA A 176 -1.92 -5.51 21.73
CA ALA A 176 -0.72 -6.24 21.33
C ALA A 176 0.10 -5.43 20.31
N GLU A 177 1.42 -5.57 20.36
CA GLU A 177 2.34 -4.97 19.39
C GLU A 177 2.01 -5.46 17.96
N ASP A 178 1.80 -6.77 17.80
CA ASP A 178 1.30 -7.38 16.56
C ASP A 178 -0.18 -7.77 16.69
N LEU A 179 -1.05 -6.95 16.09
CA LEU A 179 -2.50 -7.13 16.13
C LEU A 179 -2.92 -8.49 15.56
N TYR A 180 -2.24 -8.99 14.53
CA TYR A 180 -2.63 -10.27 13.92
C TYR A 180 -2.29 -11.47 14.80
N THR A 181 -1.21 -11.39 15.59
CA THR A 181 -0.88 -12.44 16.56
C THR A 181 -1.91 -12.47 17.68
N GLY A 182 -2.31 -11.31 18.23
CA GLY A 182 -3.40 -11.24 19.20
C GLY A 182 -4.72 -11.77 18.63
N LEU A 183 -5.05 -11.39 17.39
CA LEU A 183 -6.27 -11.84 16.71
C LEU A 183 -6.27 -13.35 16.48
N ALA A 184 -5.11 -13.90 16.13
CA ALA A 184 -4.93 -15.33 15.93
C ALA A 184 -5.13 -16.14 17.20
N ALA A 185 -4.56 -15.68 18.32
CA ALA A 185 -4.75 -16.31 19.62
C ALA A 185 -6.23 -16.28 20.06
N GLU A 186 -6.93 -15.18 19.78
CA GLU A 186 -8.30 -14.96 20.23
C GLU A 186 -9.37 -15.69 19.39
N ALA A 187 -9.12 -15.94 18.10
CA ALA A 187 -10.16 -16.41 17.17
C ALA A 187 -9.72 -17.45 16.11
N PHE A 188 -8.42 -17.69 15.92
CA PHE A 188 -7.92 -18.53 14.81
C PHE A 188 -6.93 -19.61 15.26
N GLY A 189 -6.98 -20.03 16.53
CA GLY A 189 -6.14 -21.11 17.06
C GLY A 189 -4.64 -20.84 16.94
N GLY A 190 -4.24 -19.56 16.96
CA GLY A 190 -2.84 -19.13 16.80
C GLY A 190 -2.38 -18.95 15.35
N ASP A 191 -3.22 -19.20 14.34
CA ASP A 191 -2.87 -18.98 12.93
C ASP A 191 -2.94 -17.50 12.52
N ARG A 192 -1.78 -16.83 12.54
CA ARG A 192 -1.60 -15.43 12.15
C ARG A 192 -1.98 -15.16 10.69
N ALA A 193 -1.71 -16.09 9.77
CA ALA A 193 -2.00 -15.89 8.35
C ALA A 193 -3.51 -15.88 8.11
N ARG A 194 -4.24 -16.81 8.72
CA ARG A 194 -5.71 -16.84 8.69
C ARG A 194 -6.32 -15.60 9.33
N ALA A 195 -5.81 -15.16 10.48
CA ALA A 195 -6.26 -13.94 11.15
C ALA A 195 -6.12 -12.71 10.24
N LYS A 196 -4.97 -12.58 9.55
CA LYS A 196 -4.74 -11.51 8.57
C LYS A 196 -5.73 -11.57 7.41
N VAL A 197 -5.93 -12.74 6.81
CA VAL A 197 -6.89 -12.92 5.71
C VAL A 197 -8.31 -12.54 6.16
N ALA A 198 -8.75 -13.01 7.33
CA ALA A 198 -10.08 -12.70 7.87
C ALA A 198 -10.32 -11.19 8.04
N MET A 199 -9.35 -10.49 8.63
CA MET A 199 -9.44 -9.05 8.88
C MET A 199 -9.46 -8.24 7.58
N LEU A 200 -8.58 -8.58 6.62
CA LEU A 200 -8.57 -7.92 5.30
C LEU A 200 -9.87 -8.19 4.53
N SER A 201 -10.42 -9.41 4.64
CA SER A 201 -11.71 -9.76 4.07
C SER A 201 -12.87 -8.95 4.63
N ALA A 202 -12.88 -8.70 5.95
CA ALA A 202 -13.88 -7.86 6.58
C ALA A 202 -13.81 -6.41 6.07
N MET A 203 -12.61 -5.83 6.05
CA MET A 203 -12.40 -4.44 5.62
C MET A 203 -12.64 -4.23 4.11
N TYR A 204 -12.25 -5.16 3.26
CA TYR A 204 -12.27 -4.97 1.79
C TYR A 204 -13.34 -5.78 1.04
N GLY A 205 -14.09 -6.63 1.74
CA GLY A 205 -15.20 -7.40 1.18
C GLY A 205 -14.79 -8.61 0.34
N GLY A 206 -13.67 -9.24 0.67
CA GLY A 206 -13.29 -10.54 0.09
C GLY A 206 -14.05 -11.69 0.74
N THR A 207 -15.02 -12.28 0.02
CA THR A 207 -15.91 -13.34 0.56
C THR A 207 -15.78 -14.70 -0.14
N ALA A 208 -14.85 -14.85 -1.10
CA ALA A 208 -14.71 -16.07 -1.89
C ALA A 208 -13.82 -17.13 -1.21
N GLY A 209 -14.19 -18.40 -1.31
CA GLY A 209 -13.38 -19.52 -0.81
C GLY A 209 -13.16 -19.50 0.71
N GLU A 210 -11.96 -19.86 1.15
CA GLU A 210 -11.57 -19.91 2.58
C GLU A 210 -11.80 -18.57 3.31
N ALA A 211 -11.63 -17.45 2.60
CA ALA A 211 -11.86 -16.12 3.15
C ALA A 211 -13.29 -15.90 3.66
N GLY A 212 -14.30 -16.54 3.03
CA GLY A 212 -15.69 -16.46 3.50
C GLY A 212 -15.90 -17.16 4.84
N ALA A 213 -15.30 -18.34 5.02
CA ALA A 213 -15.35 -19.09 6.28
C ALA A 213 -14.63 -18.34 7.41
N LEU A 214 -13.45 -17.79 7.12
CA LEU A 214 -12.67 -16.99 8.08
C LEU A 214 -13.41 -15.71 8.49
N LEU A 215 -14.10 -15.05 7.55
CA LEU A 215 -14.95 -13.89 7.85
C LEU A 215 -16.12 -14.26 8.76
N ALA A 216 -16.70 -15.45 8.62
CA ALA A 216 -17.79 -15.89 9.49
C ALA A 216 -17.32 -16.04 10.95
N VAL A 217 -16.11 -16.58 11.17
CA VAL A 217 -15.49 -16.63 12.51
C VAL A 217 -15.26 -15.22 13.05
N LEU A 218 -14.73 -14.32 12.24
CA LEU A 218 -14.50 -12.93 12.65
C LEU A 218 -15.81 -12.23 13.03
N ARG A 219 -16.89 -12.45 12.26
CA ARG A 219 -18.22 -11.88 12.53
C ARG A 219 -18.80 -12.38 13.85
N GLN A 220 -18.57 -13.65 14.20
CA GLN A 220 -19.01 -14.19 15.49
C GLN A 220 -18.22 -13.60 16.67
N ARG A 221 -16.90 -13.39 16.50
CA ARG A 221 -16.03 -12.94 17.60
C ARG A 221 -16.07 -11.43 17.81
N PHE A 222 -16.13 -10.66 16.73
CA PHE A 222 -16.09 -9.19 16.67
C PHE A 222 -17.28 -8.62 15.88
N PRO A 223 -18.53 -8.88 16.31
CA PRO A 223 -19.73 -8.52 15.56
C PRO A 223 -19.90 -7.00 15.40
N VAL A 224 -19.42 -6.19 16.34
CA VAL A 224 -19.54 -4.73 16.26
C VAL A 224 -18.60 -4.18 15.20
N ALA A 225 -17.36 -4.66 15.16
CA ALA A 225 -16.39 -4.27 14.14
C ALA A 225 -16.82 -4.66 12.73
N VAL A 226 -17.24 -5.93 12.55
CA VAL A 226 -17.72 -6.41 11.23
C VAL A 226 -19.03 -5.71 10.85
N GLY A 227 -19.94 -5.53 11.80
CA GLY A 227 -21.19 -4.80 11.58
C GLY A 227 -20.94 -3.37 11.11
N TYR A 228 -19.95 -2.65 11.67
CA TYR A 228 -19.62 -1.28 11.28
C TYR A 228 -19.31 -1.17 9.77
N VAL A 229 -18.43 -2.02 9.26
CA VAL A 229 -18.02 -2.02 7.84
C VAL A 229 -19.11 -2.57 6.92
N GLU A 230 -19.94 -3.49 7.40
CA GLU A 230 -21.13 -3.96 6.67
C GLU A 230 -22.18 -2.87 6.55
N GLN A 231 -22.46 -2.10 7.61
CA GLN A 231 -23.37 -0.97 7.55
C GLN A 231 -22.87 0.12 6.59
N ALA A 232 -21.57 0.43 6.60
CA ALA A 232 -21.00 1.35 5.61
C ALA A 232 -21.21 0.87 4.17
N ALA A 233 -21.12 -0.45 3.94
CA ALA A 233 -21.39 -1.05 2.63
C ALA A 233 -22.87 -0.92 2.25
N LEU A 234 -23.78 -1.27 3.15
CA LEU A 234 -25.23 -1.17 2.92
C LEU A 234 -25.68 0.27 2.65
N THR A 235 -25.10 1.24 3.37
CA THR A 235 -25.31 2.68 3.12
C THR A 235 -24.87 3.06 1.70
N GLY A 236 -23.70 2.59 1.27
CA GLY A 236 -23.26 2.80 -0.11
C GLY A 236 -24.18 2.12 -1.13
N GLU A 237 -24.62 0.89 -0.89
CA GLU A 237 -25.53 0.17 -1.78
C GLU A 237 -26.86 0.92 -2.01
N ARG A 238 -27.30 1.72 -1.02
CA ARG A 238 -28.47 2.62 -1.14
C ARG A 238 -28.15 3.96 -1.83
N GLY A 239 -26.91 4.19 -2.22
CA GLY A 239 -26.45 5.45 -2.83
C GLY A 239 -26.22 6.58 -1.82
N GLU A 240 -26.26 6.28 -0.53
CA GLU A 240 -26.03 7.24 0.55
C GLU A 240 -24.52 7.44 0.81
N LEU A 241 -24.21 8.52 1.53
CA LEU A 241 -22.83 8.92 1.81
C LEU A 241 -22.36 8.41 3.18
N VAL A 242 -21.07 8.07 3.28
CA VAL A 242 -20.41 7.70 4.53
C VAL A 242 -19.36 8.74 4.90
N ARG A 243 -18.93 8.76 6.17
CA ARG A 243 -17.97 9.73 6.70
C ARG A 243 -16.82 9.07 7.44
N SER A 244 -15.65 9.69 7.39
CA SER A 244 -14.51 9.37 8.26
C SER A 244 -14.73 9.86 9.69
N ARG A 245 -13.83 9.49 10.60
CA ARG A 245 -13.87 9.89 12.00
C ARG A 245 -13.90 11.41 12.20
N LEU A 246 -13.12 12.18 11.42
CA LEU A 246 -13.10 13.65 11.48
C LEU A 246 -14.04 14.31 10.44
N GLY A 247 -14.96 13.55 9.85
CA GLY A 247 -16.08 14.10 9.08
C GLY A 247 -15.87 14.24 7.57
N ARG A 248 -14.77 13.72 7.01
CA ARG A 248 -14.59 13.66 5.54
C ARG A 248 -15.68 12.80 4.92
N THR A 249 -16.44 13.35 3.99
CA THR A 249 -17.58 12.66 3.36
C THR A 249 -17.15 11.99 2.05
N SER A 250 -17.66 10.78 1.78
CA SER A 250 -17.42 10.07 0.53
C SER A 250 -18.02 10.84 -0.66
N PRO A 251 -17.46 10.71 -1.88
CA PRO A 251 -18.11 11.23 -3.07
C PRO A 251 -19.48 10.55 -3.27
N PRO A 252 -20.44 11.21 -3.95
CA PRO A 252 -21.68 10.58 -4.37
C PRO A 252 -21.43 9.52 -5.47
N PRO A 253 -22.34 8.54 -5.63
CA PRO A 253 -22.28 7.61 -6.75
C PRO A 253 -22.26 8.34 -8.10
N PRO A 254 -21.44 7.86 -9.07
CA PRO A 254 -21.39 8.46 -10.40
C PRO A 254 -22.75 8.37 -11.09
N GLU A 255 -22.98 9.23 -12.07
CA GLU A 255 -24.24 9.25 -12.83
C GLU A 255 -24.57 7.89 -13.45
N ALA A 256 -23.60 7.22 -14.05
CA ALA A 256 -23.76 5.88 -14.61
C ALA A 256 -24.27 4.86 -13.58
N TRP A 257 -23.82 4.94 -12.33
CA TRP A 257 -24.34 4.10 -11.25
C TRP A 257 -25.81 4.44 -10.98
N ARG A 258 -26.16 5.72 -10.86
CA ARG A 258 -27.53 6.19 -10.58
C ARG A 258 -28.51 5.80 -11.69
N SER A 259 -28.08 5.90 -12.94
CA SER A 259 -28.87 5.46 -14.10
C SER A 259 -29.10 3.95 -14.08
N LEU A 260 -28.07 3.16 -13.78
CA LEU A 260 -28.17 1.70 -13.70
C LEU A 260 -29.08 1.25 -12.54
N THR A 261 -28.89 1.78 -11.34
CA THR A 261 -29.63 1.36 -10.13
C THR A 261 -31.03 1.97 -10.03
N GLY A 262 -31.29 3.07 -10.73
CA GLY A 262 -32.61 3.69 -10.84
C GLY A 262 -33.45 3.17 -12.01
N SER A 263 -32.89 2.30 -12.87
CA SER A 263 -33.61 1.73 -14.01
C SER A 263 -34.67 0.72 -13.57
N ALA A 264 -35.87 0.82 -14.13
CA ALA A 264 -36.96 -0.16 -13.95
C ALA A 264 -36.88 -1.32 -14.98
N ASP A 265 -35.84 -1.37 -15.80
CA ASP A 265 -35.61 -2.42 -16.79
C ASP A 265 -35.10 -3.70 -16.12
N ASP A 266 -35.94 -4.74 -16.12
CA ASP A 266 -35.62 -6.05 -15.53
C ASP A 266 -34.38 -6.70 -16.16
N SER A 267 -34.08 -6.41 -17.43
CA SER A 267 -32.89 -6.94 -18.11
C SER A 267 -31.59 -6.42 -17.49
N GLN A 268 -31.63 -5.28 -16.81
CA GLN A 268 -30.48 -4.63 -16.18
C GLN A 268 -30.37 -4.93 -14.69
N GLN A 269 -31.31 -5.68 -14.09
CA GLN A 269 -31.36 -5.89 -12.65
C GLN A 269 -30.09 -6.54 -12.08
N ALA A 270 -29.49 -7.48 -12.82
CA ALA A 270 -28.24 -8.11 -12.42
C ALA A 270 -27.05 -7.13 -12.44
N ALA A 271 -26.99 -6.26 -13.45
CA ALA A 271 -25.98 -5.21 -13.56
C ALA A 271 -26.14 -4.15 -12.46
N ALA A 272 -27.38 -3.75 -12.17
CA ALA A 272 -27.73 -2.84 -11.08
C ALA A 272 -27.26 -3.38 -9.72
N ARG A 273 -27.57 -4.65 -9.41
CA ARG A 273 -27.13 -5.31 -8.16
C ARG A 273 -25.60 -5.35 -8.05
N ARG A 274 -24.90 -5.61 -9.16
CA ARG A 274 -23.43 -5.61 -9.18
C ARG A 274 -22.89 -4.20 -8.94
N ALA A 275 -23.41 -3.20 -9.63
CA ALA A 275 -23.02 -1.80 -9.44
C ALA A 275 -23.25 -1.34 -7.99
N ALA A 276 -24.39 -1.67 -7.38
CA ALA A 276 -24.68 -1.40 -5.98
C ALA A 276 -23.63 -2.03 -5.07
N LYS A 277 -23.37 -3.35 -5.19
CA LYS A 277 -22.35 -4.05 -4.40
C LYS A 277 -20.94 -3.51 -4.59
N ASP A 278 -20.58 -3.10 -5.81
CA ASP A 278 -19.29 -2.52 -6.11
C ASP A 278 -19.12 -1.17 -5.39
N TRP A 279 -20.19 -0.37 -5.35
CA TRP A 279 -20.22 0.87 -4.57
C TRP A 279 -20.24 0.64 -3.06
N GLY A 280 -20.93 -0.40 -2.58
CA GLY A 280 -20.87 -0.82 -1.17
C GLY A 280 -19.46 -1.22 -0.74
N ARG A 281 -18.69 -1.90 -1.60
CA ARG A 281 -17.27 -2.17 -1.33
C ARG A 281 -16.45 -0.88 -1.27
N PHE A 282 -16.75 0.09 -2.13
CA PHE A 282 -16.10 1.40 -2.07
C PHE A 282 -16.35 2.12 -0.74
N THR A 283 -17.61 2.26 -0.31
CA THR A 283 -17.94 2.98 0.94
C THR A 283 -17.44 2.24 2.18
N ARG A 284 -17.45 0.90 2.15
CA ARG A 284 -16.80 0.07 3.17
C ARG A 284 -15.32 0.40 3.34
N ASN A 285 -14.58 0.41 2.24
CA ASN A 285 -13.15 0.74 2.27
C ASN A 285 -12.93 2.19 2.71
N PHE A 286 -13.80 3.09 2.25
CA PHE A 286 -13.69 4.52 2.51
C PHE A 286 -13.68 4.84 4.01
N VAL A 287 -14.60 4.30 4.81
CA VAL A 287 -14.70 4.68 6.23
C VAL A 287 -13.43 4.34 7.02
N VAL A 288 -12.78 3.23 6.71
CA VAL A 288 -11.52 2.82 7.35
C VAL A 288 -10.36 3.65 6.81
N GLN A 289 -10.20 3.71 5.48
CA GLN A 289 -9.06 4.40 4.86
C GLN A 289 -9.06 5.90 5.11
N ALA A 290 -10.24 6.52 5.14
CA ALA A 290 -10.37 7.95 5.40
C ALA A 290 -10.14 8.28 6.87
N SER A 291 -10.59 7.44 7.80
CA SER A 291 -10.27 7.60 9.22
C SER A 291 -8.79 7.34 9.52
N ALA A 292 -8.14 6.46 8.76
CA ALA A 292 -6.68 6.30 8.82
C ALA A 292 -5.97 7.55 8.31
N ALA A 293 -6.43 8.14 7.20
CA ALA A 293 -5.88 9.40 6.70
C ALA A 293 -6.08 10.58 7.68
N ASP A 294 -7.19 10.60 8.42
CA ASP A 294 -7.42 11.56 9.50
C ASP A 294 -6.37 11.42 10.61
N TRP A 295 -6.14 10.19 11.10
CA TRP A 295 -5.10 9.90 12.10
C TRP A 295 -3.71 10.30 11.60
N THR A 296 -3.37 9.93 10.37
CA THR A 296 -2.08 10.28 9.78
C THR A 296 -1.88 11.79 9.64
N ALA A 297 -2.92 12.55 9.29
CA ALA A 297 -2.81 14.00 9.20
C ALA A 297 -2.50 14.64 10.56
N VAL A 298 -3.13 14.15 11.63
CA VAL A 298 -2.84 14.57 13.01
C VAL A 298 -1.43 14.15 13.42
N LEU A 299 -1.03 12.90 13.14
CA LEU A 299 0.33 12.41 13.40
C LEU A 299 1.38 13.32 12.77
N LEU A 300 1.26 13.63 11.47
CA LEU A 300 2.23 14.46 10.76
C LEU A 300 2.33 15.87 11.33
N ALA A 301 1.20 16.45 11.77
CA ALA A 301 1.18 17.75 12.43
C ALA A 301 1.91 17.70 13.78
N LEU A 302 1.64 16.67 14.60
CA LEU A 302 2.30 16.47 15.90
C LEU A 302 3.80 16.22 15.74
N VAL A 303 4.22 15.32 14.85
CA VAL A 303 5.63 15.02 14.59
C VAL A 303 6.36 16.29 14.16
N ARG A 304 5.80 17.05 13.22
CA ARG A 304 6.40 18.32 12.76
C ARG A 304 6.50 19.36 13.88
N SER A 305 5.54 19.42 14.79
CA SER A 305 5.58 20.35 15.93
C SER A 305 6.61 19.91 16.95
N LYS A 306 6.52 18.69 17.46
CA LYS A 306 7.40 18.20 18.53
C LYS A 306 8.87 18.09 18.11
N LEU A 307 9.14 17.71 16.85
CA LEU A 307 10.52 17.73 16.34
C LEU A 307 11.10 19.14 16.34
N ARG A 308 10.32 20.16 15.92
CA ARG A 308 10.78 21.55 15.94
C ARG A 308 11.20 22.00 17.33
N ASP A 309 10.48 21.57 18.36
CA ASP A 309 10.70 22.01 19.73
C ASP A 309 11.79 21.21 20.46
N ARG A 310 11.85 19.88 20.22
CA ARG A 310 12.71 18.95 20.97
C ARG A 310 13.97 18.50 20.23
N ALA A 311 13.94 18.49 18.90
CA ALA A 311 15.04 18.03 18.04
C ALA A 311 15.09 18.89 16.76
N PRO A 312 15.39 20.20 16.87
CA PRO A 312 15.27 21.15 15.77
C PRO A 312 16.16 20.83 14.56
N GLU A 313 17.22 20.04 14.73
CA GLU A 313 18.05 19.54 13.64
C GLU A 313 17.42 18.37 12.87
N ALA A 314 16.45 17.66 13.46
CA ALA A 314 15.77 16.53 12.85
C ALA A 314 14.75 16.98 11.80
N GLN A 315 14.71 16.26 10.68
CA GLN A 315 13.85 16.59 9.54
C GLN A 315 12.97 15.40 9.17
N LEU A 316 11.64 15.60 9.16
CA LEU A 316 10.73 14.65 8.52
C LEU A 316 10.97 14.71 7.00
N VAL A 317 11.67 13.72 6.46
CA VAL A 317 12.20 13.74 5.08
C VAL A 317 11.41 12.88 4.10
N PHE A 318 10.54 12.01 4.60
CA PHE A 318 9.67 11.16 3.79
C PHE A 318 8.44 10.71 4.57
N PHE A 319 7.38 10.45 3.82
CA PHE A 319 6.10 9.97 4.32
C PHE A 319 5.43 9.12 3.24
N GLN A 320 4.94 7.94 3.61
CA GLN A 320 4.17 7.07 2.74
C GLN A 320 3.09 6.33 3.54
N HIS A 321 1.85 6.79 3.44
CA HIS A 321 0.66 6.20 4.08
C HIS A 321 0.74 6.13 5.61
N ASP A 322 1.35 5.09 6.14
CA ASP A 322 1.56 4.78 7.55
C ASP A 322 3.05 4.87 7.95
N GLU A 323 3.95 5.03 6.99
CA GLU A 323 5.39 5.13 7.21
C GLU A 323 5.88 6.58 7.22
N VAL A 324 6.75 6.91 8.16
CA VAL A 324 7.50 8.17 8.22
C VAL A 324 9.00 7.91 8.30
N ILE A 325 9.80 8.77 7.68
CA ILE A 325 11.26 8.74 7.84
C ILE A 325 11.72 10.11 8.30
N VAL A 326 12.42 10.12 9.43
CA VAL A 326 13.09 11.30 9.98
C VAL A 326 14.60 11.15 9.74
N HIS A 327 15.24 12.17 9.19
CA HIS A 327 16.69 12.25 9.06
C HIS A 327 17.21 13.20 10.13
N CYS A 328 18.08 12.73 11.02
CA CYS A 328 18.52 13.50 12.19
C CYS A 328 19.99 13.21 12.55
N PRO A 329 20.67 14.10 13.29
CA PRO A 329 21.98 13.79 13.85
C PRO A 329 21.94 12.52 14.72
N ALA A 330 23.00 11.71 14.68
CA ALA A 330 23.04 10.46 15.44
C ALA A 330 22.80 10.64 16.95
N ALA A 331 23.21 11.79 17.51
CA ALA A 331 23.07 12.11 18.93
C ALA A 331 21.61 12.26 19.39
N VAL A 332 20.67 12.58 18.49
CA VAL A 332 19.25 12.80 18.82
C VAL A 332 18.34 11.68 18.30
N ALA A 333 18.89 10.62 17.70
CA ALA A 333 18.08 9.57 17.08
C ALA A 333 17.16 8.84 18.08
N ALA A 334 17.64 8.54 19.28
CA ALA A 334 16.81 7.93 20.34
C ALA A 334 15.64 8.84 20.75
N LEU A 335 15.90 10.14 20.93
CA LEU A 335 14.86 11.12 21.23
C LEU A 335 13.81 11.20 20.12
N VAL A 336 14.23 11.08 18.86
CA VAL A 336 13.30 11.05 17.72
C VAL A 336 12.38 9.83 17.79
N CYS A 337 12.88 8.65 18.17
CA CYS A 337 12.02 7.46 18.38
C CYS A 337 10.96 7.74 19.45
N ASP A 338 11.35 8.27 20.61
CA ASP A 338 10.42 8.61 21.70
C ASP A 338 9.35 9.61 21.22
N VAL A 339 9.75 10.64 20.47
CA VAL A 339 8.83 11.64 19.92
C VAL A 339 7.83 11.00 18.96
N LEU A 340 8.23 10.07 18.10
CA LEU A 340 7.33 9.39 17.16
C LEU A 340 6.29 8.55 17.90
N GLU A 341 6.71 7.78 18.91
CA GLU A 341 5.80 6.97 19.73
C GLU A 341 4.80 7.84 20.50
N GLU A 342 5.27 8.92 21.12
CA GLU A 342 4.41 9.89 21.80
C GLU A 342 3.39 10.52 20.83
N CYS A 343 3.83 10.94 19.65
CA CYS A 343 2.97 11.52 18.61
C CYS A 343 1.88 10.55 18.15
N ALA A 344 2.22 9.27 18.00
CA ALA A 344 1.26 8.25 17.57
C ALA A 344 0.18 7.99 18.62
N ALA A 345 0.57 7.90 19.89
CA ALA A 345 -0.35 7.78 21.01
C ALA A 345 -1.26 9.01 21.15
N GLU A 346 -0.69 10.21 21.01
CA GLU A 346 -1.45 11.47 21.08
C GLU A 346 -2.40 11.63 19.89
N ALA A 347 -1.99 11.28 18.67
CA ALA A 347 -2.87 11.25 17.51
C ALA A 347 -4.06 10.29 17.72
N GLY A 348 -3.82 9.13 18.34
CA GLY A 348 -4.88 8.20 18.71
C GLY A 348 -5.94 8.85 19.63
N ARG A 349 -5.50 9.53 20.70
CA ARG A 349 -6.39 10.25 21.63
C ARG A 349 -7.14 11.40 20.98
N LEU A 350 -6.46 12.22 20.17
CA LEU A 350 -7.08 13.38 19.51
C LEU A 350 -8.14 12.97 18.48
N VAL A 351 -7.91 11.89 17.73
CA VAL A 351 -8.83 11.45 16.67
C VAL A 351 -9.96 10.56 17.21
N PHE A 352 -9.64 9.62 18.10
CA PHE A 352 -10.60 8.62 18.55
C PHE A 352 -11.16 8.89 19.96
N GLY A 353 -10.57 9.84 20.70
CA GLY A 353 -10.98 10.28 22.04
C GLY A 353 -10.04 9.79 23.13
N GLU A 354 -9.99 10.53 24.25
CA GLU A 354 -9.10 10.27 25.41
C GLU A 354 -9.21 8.85 26.00
N ARG A 355 -10.39 8.24 25.90
CA ARG A 355 -10.65 6.90 26.42
C ARG A 355 -10.51 5.81 25.36
N CYS A 356 -9.90 6.10 24.21
CA CYS A 356 -9.69 5.10 23.17
C CYS A 356 -8.77 3.99 23.69
N PRO A 357 -9.24 2.73 23.77
CA PRO A 357 -8.44 1.61 24.27
C PRO A 357 -7.45 1.04 23.24
N VAL A 358 -7.41 1.60 22.02
CA VAL A 358 -6.59 1.07 20.92
C VAL A 358 -5.20 1.71 20.93
N CYS A 359 -4.17 0.87 20.85
CA CYS A 359 -2.80 1.33 20.68
C CYS A 359 -2.48 1.54 19.20
N PHE A 360 -1.70 2.58 18.89
CA PHE A 360 -1.17 2.87 17.56
C PHE A 360 0.36 2.91 17.63
N PRO A 361 1.04 1.75 17.66
CA PRO A 361 2.50 1.71 17.77
C PRO A 361 3.14 2.35 16.53
N LEU A 362 4.16 3.17 16.76
CA LEU A 362 4.98 3.80 15.73
C LEU A 362 6.45 3.74 16.20
N ILE A 363 7.00 2.54 16.18
CA ILE A 363 8.32 2.24 16.72
C ILE A 363 9.36 2.65 15.67
N GLY A 364 10.32 3.49 16.09
CA GLY A 364 11.37 4.00 15.21
C GLY A 364 12.60 3.10 15.16
N GLU A 365 12.99 2.67 13.97
CA GLU A 365 14.24 1.96 13.70
C GLU A 365 15.33 2.94 13.26
N VAL A 366 16.45 2.96 13.99
CA VAL A 366 17.59 3.84 13.71
C VAL A 366 18.57 3.13 12.77
N VAL A 367 18.70 3.63 11.54
CA VAL A 367 19.50 2.99 10.48
C VAL A 367 20.37 3.98 9.71
N ASP A 368 21.45 3.47 9.11
CA ASP A 368 22.28 4.25 8.18
C ASP A 368 21.70 4.23 6.76
N SER A 369 21.05 3.13 6.37
CA SER A 369 20.33 3.00 5.11
C SER A 369 18.92 2.50 5.35
N TYR A 370 17.96 2.97 4.54
CA TYR A 370 16.59 2.47 4.58
C TYR A 370 16.50 0.98 4.20
N ALA A 371 17.52 0.41 3.56
CA ALA A 371 17.58 -1.04 3.31
C ALA A 371 17.76 -1.87 4.58
N ASP A 372 18.25 -1.26 5.67
CA ASP A 372 18.55 -1.95 6.92
C ASP A 372 17.33 -1.95 7.88
N ALA A 373 16.28 -1.20 7.54
CA ALA A 373 15.02 -1.19 8.28
C ALA A 373 14.15 -2.42 7.93
N THR A 374 13.44 -2.97 8.90
CA THR A 374 12.77 -4.28 8.79
C THR A 374 11.52 -4.33 7.89
#